data_AF-A0A959ZPJ9-F1
#
_entry.id   AF-A0A959ZPJ9-F1
#
_cell.length_a   1.000
_cell.length_b   1.000
_cell.length_c   1.000
_cell.angle_alpha   90.00
_cell.angle_beta   90.00
_cell.angle_gamma   90.00
#
_symmetry.space_group_name_H-M   'P 1'
#
loop_
_entity.id
_entity.type
_entity.pdbx_description
1 polymer ?
#
loop_
_entity_poly.entity_id
_entity_poly.type
_entity_poly.pdbx_seq_one_letter_code
_entity_poly.pdbx_strand_id
1 'polypeptide(L)'
;MSSSITTPSAPEEALRVLAGELREEGPEVAGRVVDPVTEPVLGELVAAGPRCVHAGAEYAVVIESIREGFLLHYGEPRLLRSDDPDLCLLVGDHLYARGIERLVHLQDLLAVHELSDLISLSAQLDAAAEDTTGAAGALWVATCVAIAAGPSESHESGKAVLRESGDPEPLLRSAREAAEEAGLRDALSGAFEAVECPTADRG
;
A
#
# COMPACT_ATOMS: atom_id res chain seq x y z
N MET A 1 -5.10 -5.53 26.03
CA MET A 1 -6.01 -6.55 25.44
C MET A 1 -5.36 -6.93 24.13
N SER A 2 -5.07 -8.21 23.88
CA SER A 2 -4.60 -8.62 22.54
C SER A 2 -5.76 -8.44 21.58
N SER A 3 -5.73 -7.37 20.77
CA SER A 3 -6.59 -7.26 19.60
C SER A 3 -6.31 -8.50 18.74
N SER A 4 -7.32 -9.31 18.51
CA SER A 4 -7.16 -10.52 17.72
C SER A 4 -7.03 -10.10 16.26
N ILE A 5 -5.89 -10.39 15.63
CA ILE A 5 -5.70 -10.17 14.20
C ILE A 5 -6.74 -11.01 13.46
N THR A 6 -7.63 -10.36 12.72
CA THR A 6 -8.64 -11.07 11.92
C THR A 6 -7.96 -11.64 10.69
N THR A 7 -8.11 -12.96 10.50
CA THR A 7 -7.59 -13.69 9.34
C THR A 7 -8.54 -13.51 8.15
N PRO A 8 -8.10 -12.91 7.03
CA PRO A 8 -8.90 -12.78 5.80
C PRO A 8 -9.08 -14.14 5.11
N SER A 9 -10.22 -14.35 4.46
CA SER A 9 -10.47 -15.60 3.71
C SER A 9 -10.10 -15.48 2.23
N ALA A 10 -10.12 -14.26 1.69
CA ALA A 10 -9.74 -13.97 0.31
C ALA A 10 -9.16 -12.54 0.16
N PRO A 11 -8.31 -12.27 -0.85
CA PRO A 11 -7.70 -10.95 -1.07
C PRO A 11 -8.71 -9.80 -1.20
N GLU A 12 -9.84 -10.03 -1.87
CA GLU A 12 -10.89 -9.04 -2.10
C GLU A 12 -11.57 -8.56 -0.80
N GLU A 13 -11.37 -9.27 0.31
CA GLU A 13 -11.92 -8.91 1.62
C GLU A 13 -11.01 -7.96 2.43
N ALA A 14 -9.81 -7.64 1.93
CA ALA A 14 -8.79 -6.95 2.71
C ALA A 14 -9.28 -5.64 3.35
N LEU A 15 -9.93 -4.77 2.56
CA LEU A 15 -10.49 -3.51 3.07
C LEU A 15 -11.63 -3.72 4.07
N ARG A 16 -12.44 -4.78 3.91
CA ARG A 16 -13.51 -5.11 4.86
C ARG A 16 -12.93 -5.59 6.19
N VAL A 17 -11.87 -6.38 6.15
CA VAL A 17 -11.13 -6.81 7.34
C VAL A 17 -10.56 -5.59 8.06
N LEU A 18 -9.86 -4.71 7.36
CA LEU A 18 -9.29 -3.49 7.95
C LEU A 18 -10.35 -2.57 8.56
N ALA A 19 -11.49 -2.39 7.88
CA ALA A 19 -12.61 -1.63 8.43
C ALA A 19 -13.19 -2.27 9.69
N GLY A 20 -13.21 -3.60 9.77
CA GLY A 20 -13.57 -4.33 10.98
C GLY A 20 -12.59 -4.03 12.13
N GLU A 21 -11.30 -4.15 11.87
CA GLU A 21 -10.25 -3.91 12.87
C GLU A 21 -10.27 -2.46 13.38
N LEU A 22 -10.41 -1.47 12.50
CA LEU A 22 -10.50 -0.05 12.88
C LEU A 22 -11.73 0.25 13.76
N ARG A 23 -12.83 -0.49 13.60
CA ARG A 23 -14.02 -0.35 14.47
C ARG A 23 -13.79 -0.87 15.88
N GLU A 24 -12.75 -1.68 16.10
CA GLU A 24 -12.37 -2.20 17.40
C GLU A 24 -11.36 -1.28 18.14
N GLU A 25 -10.73 -0.31 17.46
CA GLU A 25 -9.71 0.60 18.00
C GLU A 25 -10.26 1.67 18.98
N GLY A 26 -11.57 1.63 19.30
CA GLY A 26 -12.21 2.50 20.28
C GLY A 26 -13.21 3.49 19.67
N PRO A 27 -14.04 4.16 20.50
CA PRO A 27 -15.15 4.99 20.02
C PRO A 27 -14.70 6.20 19.18
N GLU A 28 -13.48 6.71 19.42
CA GLU A 28 -12.89 7.80 18.66
C GLU A 28 -12.59 7.40 17.21
N VAL A 29 -12.20 6.16 16.94
CA VAL A 29 -11.97 5.68 15.57
C VAL A 29 -13.25 5.08 14.99
N ALA A 30 -13.92 4.22 15.75
CA ALA A 30 -15.03 3.39 15.27
C ALA A 30 -16.19 4.18 14.66
N GLY A 31 -16.55 5.34 15.24
CA GLY A 31 -17.63 6.19 14.72
C GLY A 31 -17.32 6.87 13.39
N ARG A 32 -16.07 6.85 12.94
CA ARG A 32 -15.57 7.49 11.72
C ARG A 32 -15.27 6.49 10.60
N VAL A 33 -15.30 5.19 10.90
CA VAL A 33 -15.02 4.14 9.93
C VAL A 33 -16.20 3.96 8.98
N VAL A 34 -15.93 4.02 7.68
CA VAL A 34 -16.92 3.79 6.63
C VAL A 34 -16.74 2.42 5.98
N ASP A 35 -17.79 1.91 5.36
CA ASP A 35 -17.68 0.70 4.55
C ASP A 35 -16.88 0.99 3.27
N PRO A 36 -15.97 0.08 2.87
CA PRO A 36 -15.23 0.25 1.63
C PRO A 36 -16.17 0.19 0.44
N VAL A 37 -15.99 1.13 -0.49
CA VAL A 37 -16.71 1.19 -1.78
C VAL A 37 -15.79 0.92 -2.97
N THR A 38 -14.51 0.70 -2.71
CA THR A 38 -13.47 0.39 -3.70
C THR A 38 -12.90 -1.00 -3.46
N GLU A 39 -12.28 -1.55 -4.49
CA GLU A 39 -11.60 -2.85 -4.44
C GLU A 39 -10.16 -2.70 -3.93
N PRO A 40 -9.61 -3.71 -3.22
CA PRO A 40 -8.22 -3.73 -2.73
C PRO A 40 -7.23 -4.10 -3.85
N VAL A 41 -7.24 -3.35 -4.95
CA VAL A 41 -6.50 -3.70 -6.17
C VAL A 41 -4.98 -3.84 -5.99
N LEU A 42 -4.37 -3.10 -5.06
CA LEU A 42 -2.94 -3.25 -4.76
C LEU A 42 -2.69 -4.53 -3.97
N GLY A 43 -3.55 -4.82 -3.00
CA GLY A 43 -3.56 -6.08 -2.28
C GLY A 43 -3.76 -7.28 -3.20
N GLU A 44 -4.68 -7.19 -4.17
CA GLU A 44 -4.94 -8.23 -5.16
C GLU A 44 -3.75 -8.45 -6.11
N LEU A 45 -3.09 -7.38 -6.58
CA LEU A 45 -1.86 -7.46 -7.35
C LEU A 45 -0.79 -8.26 -6.61
N VAL A 46 -0.57 -7.94 -5.32
CA VAL A 46 0.42 -8.67 -4.52
C VAL A 46 0.00 -10.11 -4.29
N ALA A 47 -1.28 -10.35 -3.97
CA ALA A 47 -1.81 -11.69 -3.73
C ALA A 47 -1.71 -12.63 -4.94
N ALA A 48 -1.79 -12.09 -6.16
CA ALA A 48 -1.63 -12.85 -7.40
C ALA A 48 -0.17 -13.27 -7.68
N GLY A 49 0.80 -12.63 -7.01
CA GLY A 49 2.22 -12.86 -7.23
C GLY A 49 2.73 -14.24 -6.80
N PRO A 50 3.70 -14.82 -7.54
CA PRO A 50 4.25 -16.14 -7.23
C PRO A 50 4.89 -16.23 -5.83
N ARG A 51 5.41 -15.13 -5.27
CA ARG A 51 5.96 -15.12 -3.90
C ARG A 51 4.87 -15.14 -2.83
N CYS A 52 3.72 -14.54 -3.10
CA CYS A 52 2.72 -14.23 -2.09
C CYS A 52 1.49 -15.12 -2.14
N VAL A 53 1.25 -15.84 -3.25
CA VAL A 53 0.03 -16.65 -3.48
C VAL A 53 -0.30 -17.65 -2.36
N HIS A 54 0.71 -18.17 -1.67
CA HIS A 54 0.53 -19.10 -0.55
C HIS A 54 -0.17 -18.50 0.67
N ALA A 55 -0.14 -17.17 0.80
CA ALA A 55 -0.78 -16.40 1.87
C ALA A 55 -1.41 -15.12 1.31
N GLY A 56 -1.95 -15.18 0.08
CA GLY A 56 -2.33 -13.98 -0.69
C GLY A 56 -3.30 -13.06 0.05
N ALA A 57 -4.27 -13.61 0.78
CA ALA A 57 -5.22 -12.83 1.57
C ALA A 57 -4.52 -12.02 2.69
N GLU A 58 -3.53 -12.60 3.38
CA GLU A 58 -2.76 -11.89 4.42
C GLU A 58 -1.89 -10.78 3.83
N TYR A 59 -1.24 -11.04 2.69
CA TYR A 59 -0.50 -10.00 1.97
C TYR A 59 -1.41 -8.87 1.50
N ALA A 60 -2.62 -9.17 1.03
CA ALA A 60 -3.57 -8.14 0.64
C ALA A 60 -3.93 -7.22 1.82
N VAL A 61 -4.19 -7.77 3.00
CA VAL A 61 -4.44 -6.96 4.20
C VAL A 61 -3.22 -6.13 4.61
N VAL A 62 -2.01 -6.67 4.52
CA VAL A 62 -0.78 -5.90 4.77
C VAL A 62 -0.71 -4.68 3.85
N ILE A 63 -0.81 -4.90 2.54
CA ILE A 63 -0.63 -3.84 1.53
C ILE A 63 -1.70 -2.77 1.70
N GLU A 64 -2.95 -3.17 1.88
CA GLU A 64 -4.04 -2.22 2.07
C GLU A 64 -3.96 -1.48 3.41
N SER A 65 -3.42 -2.10 4.47
CA SER A 65 -3.15 -1.43 5.74
C SER A 65 -2.14 -0.31 5.56
N ILE A 66 -1.01 -0.60 4.92
CA ILE A 66 0.01 0.42 4.64
C ILE A 66 -0.55 1.48 3.68
N ARG A 67 -1.35 1.08 2.68
CA ARG A 67 -1.95 2.03 1.73
C ARG A 67 -2.93 2.98 2.42
N GLU A 68 -3.78 2.49 3.31
CA GLU A 68 -4.65 3.35 4.12
C GLU A 68 -3.86 4.28 5.02
N GLY A 69 -2.77 3.78 5.63
CA GLY A 69 -1.85 4.64 6.38
C GLY A 69 -1.27 5.76 5.54
N PHE A 70 -0.78 5.45 4.33
CA PHE A 70 -0.30 6.46 3.39
C PHE A 70 -1.36 7.48 2.99
N LEU A 71 -2.57 7.02 2.69
CA LEU A 71 -3.66 7.93 2.30
C LEU A 71 -4.05 8.86 3.45
N LEU A 72 -4.02 8.39 4.70
CA LEU A 72 -4.25 9.26 5.86
C LEU A 72 -3.18 10.34 6.04
N HIS A 73 -1.95 10.10 5.59
CA HIS A 73 -0.87 11.09 5.66
C HIS A 73 -0.87 12.06 4.47
N TYR A 74 -1.12 11.55 3.26
CA TYR A 74 -0.76 12.24 2.01
C TYR A 74 -1.89 12.29 0.97
N GLY A 75 -3.06 11.69 1.24
CA GLY A 75 -4.12 11.56 0.25
C GLY A 75 -5.52 11.54 0.88
N GLU A 76 -6.46 10.88 0.20
CA GLU A 76 -7.82 10.68 0.68
C GLU A 76 -7.99 9.25 1.22
N PRO A 77 -8.23 9.06 2.52
CA PRO A 77 -8.42 7.73 3.09
C PRO A 77 -9.72 7.07 2.58
N ARG A 78 -9.69 5.75 2.39
CA ARG A 78 -10.86 5.00 1.90
C ARG A 78 -11.75 4.52 3.04
N LEU A 79 -11.18 4.30 4.23
CA LEU A 79 -11.86 3.67 5.36
C LEU A 79 -12.21 4.60 6.52
N LEU A 80 -11.63 5.80 6.61
CA LEU A 80 -11.83 6.72 7.74
C LEU A 80 -12.28 8.09 7.25
N ARG A 81 -13.43 8.59 7.73
CA ARG A 81 -13.86 9.97 7.49
C ARG A 81 -13.62 10.82 8.72
N SER A 82 -12.60 11.68 8.65
CA SER A 82 -12.23 12.58 9.74
C SER A 82 -11.71 13.90 9.18
N ASP A 83 -12.15 15.01 9.76
CA ASP A 83 -11.62 16.36 9.55
C ASP A 83 -10.53 16.73 10.56
N ASP A 84 -10.23 15.83 11.51
CA ASP A 84 -9.17 15.96 12.50
C ASP A 84 -7.84 15.41 11.94
N PRO A 85 -6.89 16.28 11.58
CA PRO A 85 -5.61 15.87 10.97
C PRO A 85 -4.69 15.13 11.94
N ASP A 86 -4.76 15.44 13.24
CA ASP A 86 -3.93 14.76 14.25
C ASP A 86 -4.41 13.32 14.45
N LEU A 87 -5.73 13.11 14.42
CA LEU A 87 -6.31 11.76 14.44
C LEU A 87 -5.95 10.99 13.17
N CYS A 88 -6.04 11.61 11.99
CA CYS A 88 -5.64 10.96 10.73
C CYS A 88 -4.18 10.52 10.78
N LEU A 89 -3.27 11.40 11.24
CA LEU A 89 -1.86 11.07 11.39
C LEU A 89 -1.65 9.89 12.35
N LEU A 90 -2.29 9.89 13.52
CA LEU A 90 -2.13 8.81 14.49
C LEU A 90 -2.69 7.47 14.00
N VAL A 91 -3.85 7.48 13.34
CA VAL A 91 -4.42 6.26 12.74
C VAL A 91 -3.55 5.78 11.57
N GLY A 92 -2.95 6.71 10.83
CA GLY A 92 -1.99 6.41 9.77
C GLY A 92 -0.76 5.66 10.29
N ASP A 93 -0.11 6.20 11.33
CA ASP A 93 1.02 5.55 12.02
C ASP A 93 0.64 4.16 12.57
N HIS A 94 -0.57 4.04 13.14
CA HIS A 94 -1.08 2.76 13.64
C HIS A 94 -1.20 1.72 12.51
N LEU A 95 -1.77 2.10 11.37
CA LEU A 95 -1.94 1.21 10.22
C LEU A 95 -0.61 0.81 9.58
N TYR A 96 0.39 1.71 9.58
CA TYR A 96 1.76 1.36 9.21
C TYR A 96 2.34 0.30 10.14
N ALA A 97 2.29 0.53 11.45
CA ALA A 97 2.83 -0.41 12.44
C ALA A 97 2.15 -1.79 12.34
N ARG A 98 0.82 -1.82 12.18
CA ARG A 98 0.04 -3.06 12.07
C ARG A 98 0.35 -3.85 10.80
N GLY A 99 0.52 -3.17 9.66
CA GLY A 99 0.93 -3.83 8.42
C GLY A 99 2.32 -4.47 8.53
N ILE A 100 3.27 -3.78 9.17
CA ILE A 100 4.62 -4.33 9.41
C ILE A 100 4.58 -5.50 10.41
N GLU A 101 3.77 -5.42 11.47
CA GLU A 101 3.59 -6.52 12.42
C GLU A 101 3.08 -7.80 11.73
N ARG A 102 2.09 -7.67 10.84
CA ARG A 102 1.59 -8.78 10.01
C ARG A 102 2.70 -9.41 9.16
N LEU A 103 3.59 -8.62 8.57
CA LEU A 103 4.74 -9.16 7.82
C LEU A 103 5.75 -9.89 8.70
N VAL A 104 5.97 -9.44 9.95
CA VAL A 104 6.82 -10.15 10.90
C VAL A 104 6.25 -11.54 11.20
N HIS A 105 4.92 -11.67 11.30
CA HIS A 105 4.25 -12.97 11.44
C HIS A 105 4.38 -13.85 10.20
N LEU A 106 4.37 -13.26 9.00
CA LEU A 106 4.67 -13.96 7.74
C LEU A 106 6.16 -14.29 7.55
N GLN A 107 7.03 -13.75 8.41
CA GLN A 107 8.49 -13.87 8.35
C GLN A 107 9.10 -13.39 7.02
N ASP A 108 8.44 -12.46 6.32
CA ASP A 108 8.92 -11.91 5.05
C ASP A 108 9.72 -10.61 5.27
N LEU A 109 11.00 -10.76 5.59
CA LEU A 109 11.93 -9.64 5.78
C LEU A 109 12.13 -8.81 4.49
N LEU A 110 11.96 -9.42 3.32
CA LEU A 110 12.08 -8.72 2.05
C LEU A 110 10.90 -7.76 1.88
N ALA A 111 9.67 -8.21 2.16
CA ALA A 111 8.51 -7.33 2.13
C ALA A 111 8.60 -6.22 3.19
N VAL A 112 9.14 -6.50 4.38
CA VAL A 112 9.40 -5.47 5.41
C VAL A 112 10.36 -4.41 4.89
N HIS A 113 11.45 -4.82 4.23
CA HIS A 113 12.41 -3.90 3.61
C HIS A 113 11.74 -3.03 2.54
N GLU A 114 11.00 -3.64 1.61
CA GLU A 114 10.34 -2.93 0.51
C GLU A 114 9.30 -1.92 0.98
N LEU A 115 8.50 -2.27 2.00
CA LEU A 115 7.52 -1.33 2.57
C LEU A 115 8.19 -0.23 3.41
N SER A 116 9.33 -0.52 4.05
CA SER A 116 10.09 0.50 4.79
C SER A 116 10.70 1.53 3.83
N ASP A 117 11.25 1.08 2.70
CA ASP A 117 11.74 1.93 1.62
C ASP A 117 10.60 2.75 1.01
N LEU A 118 9.44 2.12 0.76
CA LEU A 118 8.24 2.78 0.25
C LEU A 118 7.80 3.95 1.14
N ILE A 119 7.65 3.71 2.44
CA ILE A 119 7.24 4.73 3.42
C ILE A 119 8.25 5.88 3.43
N SER A 120 9.55 5.56 3.45
CA SER A 120 10.63 6.55 3.48
C SER A 120 10.69 7.40 2.21
N LEU A 121 10.57 6.78 1.03
CA LEU A 121 10.57 7.47 -0.26
C LEU A 121 9.30 8.29 -0.46
N SER A 122 8.14 7.79 -0.01
CA SER A 122 6.88 8.52 -0.03
C SER A 122 6.98 9.84 0.74
N ALA A 123 7.53 9.80 1.95
CA ALA A 123 7.75 11.01 2.75
C ALA A 123 8.73 12.00 2.09
N GLN A 124 9.76 11.49 1.39
CA GLN A 124 10.71 12.33 0.66
C GLN A 124 10.07 13.00 -0.57
N LEU A 125 9.24 12.26 -1.31
CA LEU A 125 8.50 12.78 -2.47
C LEU A 125 7.48 13.84 -2.06
N ASP A 126 6.80 13.66 -0.93
CA ASP A 126 5.89 14.67 -0.38
C ASP A 126 6.63 15.94 0.04
N ALA A 127 7.73 15.79 0.78
CA ALA A 127 8.54 16.92 1.26
C ALA A 127 9.19 17.75 0.14
N ALA A 128 9.39 17.18 -1.04
CA ALA A 128 10.00 17.83 -2.19
C ALA A 128 9.00 18.59 -3.10
N ALA A 129 7.69 18.49 -2.87
CA ALA A 129 6.68 18.75 -3.91
C ALA A 129 6.35 20.23 -4.20
N GLU A 130 6.19 20.52 -5.51
CA GLU A 130 5.01 21.24 -6.05
C GLU A 130 4.09 20.32 -6.92
N ASP A 131 4.55 19.15 -7.42
CA ASP A 131 3.68 18.10 -8.02
C ASP A 131 4.41 16.74 -8.12
N THR A 132 4.12 15.80 -7.21
CA THR A 132 4.75 14.47 -7.15
C THR A 132 3.77 13.31 -7.28
N THR A 133 2.51 13.60 -7.67
CA THR A 133 1.40 12.63 -7.70
C THR A 133 1.72 11.39 -8.55
N GLY A 134 2.35 11.59 -9.72
CA GLY A 134 2.77 10.49 -10.61
C GLY A 134 3.92 9.65 -10.05
N ALA A 135 4.85 10.27 -9.32
CA ALA A 135 6.01 9.57 -8.75
C ALA A 135 5.62 8.66 -7.58
N ALA A 136 4.69 9.12 -6.73
CA ALA A 136 4.17 8.30 -5.63
C ALA A 136 3.38 7.09 -6.15
N GLY A 137 2.53 7.26 -7.16
CA GLY A 137 1.80 6.16 -7.79
C GLY A 137 2.74 5.10 -8.40
N ALA A 138 3.76 5.56 -9.13
CA ALA A 138 4.79 4.69 -9.70
C ALA A 138 5.53 3.87 -8.64
N LEU A 139 5.94 4.53 -7.56
CA LEU A 139 6.61 3.91 -6.43
C LEU A 139 5.75 2.82 -5.79
N TRP A 140 4.47 3.10 -5.53
CA TRP A 140 3.52 2.14 -4.96
C TRP A 140 3.40 0.88 -5.81
N VAL A 141 3.19 1.05 -7.12
CA VAL A 141 3.00 -0.08 -8.03
C VAL A 141 4.27 -0.91 -8.15
N ALA A 142 5.44 -0.27 -8.26
CA ALA A 142 6.71 -0.98 -8.34
C ALA A 142 7.04 -1.77 -7.07
N THR A 143 6.79 -1.18 -5.89
CA THR A 143 6.93 -1.89 -4.61
C THR A 143 6.01 -3.11 -4.55
N CYS A 144 4.75 -2.99 -4.98
CA CYS A 144 3.82 -4.13 -5.01
C CYS A 144 4.34 -5.24 -5.92
N VAL A 145 4.83 -4.92 -7.12
CA VAL A 145 5.43 -5.91 -8.02
C VAL A 145 6.67 -6.57 -7.41
N ALA A 146 7.57 -5.79 -6.80
CA ALA A 146 8.77 -6.33 -6.15
C ALA A 146 8.42 -7.28 -4.99
N ILE A 147 7.36 -7.00 -4.22
CA ILE A 147 6.87 -7.93 -3.20
C ILE A 147 6.26 -9.17 -3.86
N ALA A 148 5.40 -9.00 -4.87
CA ALA A 148 4.67 -10.08 -5.55
C ALA A 148 5.60 -11.08 -6.27
N ALA A 149 6.61 -10.58 -6.98
CA ALA A 149 7.46 -11.35 -7.89
C ALA A 149 8.92 -11.48 -7.40
N GLY A 150 9.39 -10.55 -6.56
CA GLY A 150 10.77 -10.42 -6.12
C GLY A 150 11.44 -9.16 -6.72
N PRO A 151 12.30 -8.46 -5.97
CA PRO A 151 13.03 -7.30 -6.46
C PRO A 151 14.14 -7.74 -7.43
N SER A 152 14.46 -6.86 -8.36
CA SER A 152 15.58 -7.00 -9.29
C SER A 152 16.64 -5.91 -9.05
N GLU A 153 17.84 -6.06 -9.63
CA GLU A 153 18.84 -4.99 -9.61
C GLU A 153 18.32 -3.71 -10.28
N SER A 154 17.49 -3.85 -11.32
CA SER A 154 16.81 -2.73 -11.99
C SER A 154 15.81 -2.03 -11.07
N HIS A 155 15.12 -2.76 -10.19
CA HIS A 155 14.23 -2.19 -9.17
C HIS A 155 15.01 -1.36 -8.15
N GLU A 156 16.09 -1.91 -7.59
CA GLU A 156 16.96 -1.19 -6.64
C GLU A 156 17.57 0.07 -7.26
N SER A 157 18.06 -0.04 -8.50
CA SER A 157 18.59 1.09 -9.26
C SER A 157 17.50 2.14 -9.52
N GLY A 158 16.27 1.70 -9.81
CA GLY A 158 15.12 2.58 -9.99
C GLY A 158 14.76 3.36 -8.72
N LYS A 159 14.77 2.72 -7.54
CA LYS A 159 14.58 3.40 -6.24
C LYS A 159 15.67 4.45 -6.01
N ALA A 160 16.92 4.18 -6.38
CA ALA A 160 18.01 5.13 -6.26
C ALA A 160 17.80 6.36 -7.16
N VAL A 161 17.44 6.16 -8.43
CA VAL A 161 17.16 7.28 -9.36
C VAL A 161 15.98 8.13 -8.88
N LEU A 162 14.91 7.49 -8.42
CA LEU A 162 13.75 8.18 -7.84
C LEU A 162 14.16 9.04 -6.65
N ARG A 163 15.01 8.53 -5.77
CA ARG A 163 15.52 9.25 -4.59
C ARG A 163 16.34 10.48 -4.95
N GLU A 164 17.18 10.37 -5.98
CA GLU A 164 18.12 11.44 -6.35
C GLU A 164 17.50 12.53 -7.22
N SER A 165 16.59 12.15 -8.12
CA SER A 165 16.10 13.03 -9.19
C SER A 165 14.59 13.19 -9.23
N GLY A 166 13.84 12.38 -8.47
CA GLY A 166 12.39 12.32 -8.54
C GLY A 166 11.86 11.62 -9.78
N ASP A 167 12.71 11.10 -10.68
CA ASP A 167 12.29 10.42 -11.91
C ASP A 167 11.79 8.99 -11.62
N PRO A 168 10.48 8.70 -11.83
CA PRO A 168 9.94 7.38 -11.59
C PRO A 168 10.14 6.40 -12.76
N GLU A 169 10.54 6.87 -13.94
CA GLU A 169 10.52 6.08 -15.17
C GLU A 169 11.39 4.80 -15.11
N PRO A 170 12.62 4.81 -14.56
CA PRO A 170 13.40 3.58 -14.43
C PRO A 170 12.73 2.53 -13.51
N LEU A 171 12.03 3.00 -12.47
CA LEU A 171 11.32 2.14 -11.53
C LEU A 171 10.03 1.57 -12.16
N LEU A 172 9.32 2.36 -12.97
CA LEU A 172 8.16 1.89 -13.75
C LEU A 172 8.55 0.82 -14.76
N ARG A 173 9.69 0.99 -15.44
CA ARG A 173 10.18 0.03 -16.42
C ARG A 173 10.48 -1.32 -15.77
N SER A 174 11.20 -1.32 -14.65
CA SER A 174 11.54 -2.56 -13.94
C SER A 174 10.30 -3.27 -13.41
N ALA A 175 9.30 -2.53 -12.93
CA ALA A 175 8.02 -3.08 -12.51
C ALA A 175 7.25 -3.75 -13.67
N ARG A 176 7.22 -3.13 -14.85
CA ARG A 176 6.57 -3.70 -16.04
C ARG A 176 7.25 -5.00 -16.50
N GLU A 177 8.58 -5.01 -16.53
CA GLU A 177 9.37 -6.19 -16.89
C GLU A 177 9.11 -7.35 -15.92
N ALA A 178 9.22 -7.09 -14.61
CA ALA A 178 8.99 -8.11 -13.58
C ALA A 178 7.54 -8.62 -13.57
N ALA A 179 6.55 -7.75 -13.78
CA ALA A 179 5.16 -8.15 -13.87
C ALA A 179 4.88 -9.00 -15.12
N GLU A 180 5.53 -8.70 -16.25
CA GLU A 180 5.41 -9.52 -17.45
C GLU A 180 5.98 -10.93 -17.21
N GLU A 181 7.17 -11.04 -16.64
CA GLU A 181 7.81 -12.32 -16.31
C GLU A 181 6.98 -13.13 -15.30
N ALA A 182 6.33 -12.47 -14.35
CA ALA A 182 5.50 -13.10 -13.34
C ALA A 182 4.04 -13.36 -13.78
N GLY A 183 3.63 -12.93 -14.97
CA GLY A 183 2.25 -13.09 -15.46
C GLY A 183 1.23 -12.15 -14.78
N LEU A 184 1.67 -11.01 -14.27
CA LEU A 184 0.88 -10.02 -13.51
C LEU A 184 0.45 -8.81 -14.36
N ARG A 185 0.56 -8.86 -15.69
CA ARG A 185 0.31 -7.71 -16.59
C ARG A 185 -1.06 -7.06 -16.38
N ASP A 186 -2.12 -7.86 -16.26
CA ASP A 186 -3.49 -7.34 -16.12
C ASP A 186 -3.71 -6.72 -14.74
N ALA A 187 -3.23 -7.38 -13.68
CA ALA A 187 -3.29 -6.85 -12.31
C ALA A 187 -2.47 -5.55 -12.17
N LEU A 188 -1.32 -5.47 -12.85
CA LEU A 188 -0.49 -4.26 -12.90
C LEU A 188 -1.26 -3.08 -13.53
N SER A 189 -2.00 -3.34 -14.62
CA SER A 189 -2.80 -2.30 -15.29
C SER A 189 -3.89 -1.74 -14.36
N GLY A 190 -4.63 -2.62 -13.67
CA GLY A 190 -5.64 -2.21 -12.70
C GLY A 190 -5.05 -1.44 -11.51
N ALA A 191 -3.86 -1.84 -11.05
CA ALA A 191 -3.14 -1.12 -10.00
C ALA A 191 -2.75 0.31 -10.41
N PHE A 192 -2.27 0.52 -11.65
CA PHE A 192 -1.98 1.87 -12.15
C PHE A 192 -3.22 2.76 -12.17
N GLU A 193 -4.33 2.25 -12.71
CA GLU A 193 -5.59 3.00 -12.76
C GLU A 193 -6.05 3.44 -11.35
N ALA A 194 -5.87 2.58 -10.35
CA ALA A 194 -6.27 2.89 -8.98
C ALA A 194 -5.36 3.89 -8.27
N VAL A 195 -4.05 3.92 -8.56
CA VAL A 195 -3.12 4.88 -7.93
C VAL A 195 -3.07 6.22 -8.65
N GLU A 196 -3.39 6.26 -9.95
CA GLU A 196 -3.42 7.48 -10.76
C GLU A 196 -4.79 8.18 -10.70
N CYS A 197 -5.86 7.47 -10.37
CA CYS A 197 -7.19 8.07 -10.24
C CYS A 197 -7.16 9.14 -9.13
N PRO A 198 -7.36 10.42 -9.45
CA PRO A 198 -7.49 11.45 -8.43
C PRO A 198 -8.75 11.12 -7.63
N THR A 199 -8.61 10.85 -6.34
CA THR A 199 -9.77 10.84 -5.44
C THR A 199 -10.43 12.22 -5.55
N ALA A 200 -11.68 12.21 -6.01
CA ALA A 200 -12.38 13.37 -6.54
C ALA A 200 -12.36 14.58 -5.58
N ASP A 201 -12.03 15.74 -6.17
CA ASP A 201 -12.27 17.13 -5.77
C ASP A 201 -12.08 17.51 -4.28
N ARG A 202 -11.04 18.31 -4.02
CA ARG A 202 -10.89 19.10 -2.79
C ARG A 202 -11.98 20.18 -2.79
N GLY A 203 -13.16 19.84 -2.27
CA GLY A 203 -14.29 20.75 -2.06
C GLY A 203 -14.43 21.19 -0.61
#